data_AF-A0A9E1IBL6-F1
#
_entry.id   AF-A0A9E1IBL6-F1
#
_cell.length_a   1.000
_cell.length_b   1.000
_cell.length_c   1.000
_cell.angle_alpha   90.00
_cell.angle_beta   90.00
_cell.angle_gamma   90.00
#
_symmetry.space_group_name_H-M   'P 1'
#
loop_
_entity.id
_entity.type
_entity.pdbx_description
1 polymer ?
#
loop_
_entity_poly.entity_id
_entity_poly.type
_entity_poly.pdbx_seq_one_letter_code
_entity_poly.pdbx_strand_id
1 'polypeptide(L)'
;MQAIVLLSALAFATDPVVHGEGDAGAALQAVSTAMNVPADSLASEPLETLLTKTPLFLEGGGSITQCTASPVSNRTIEQKVEEAAGALVYQEFERGHQLLDEASDDLACLDELLQFDLLPQLHLLRGGLYFLDGHESDASTSFERALTLNGNLSWDEALPKKAKPIFEAAKGKMEEVELVVWPTDAYLLDGRLRVSRTTPGQHVLQHPHGQTWVLDVPDGPKATLVIPSLFTDKKTLEPTDMGTTSFLAATVGEGRLAYMVHKRTIWRGTTGRTDWEKERLRLPVLNLLGRHALAYGSVAALSGGVATAVLYGQTKSFADLASSTTTATHDDTEAEWATKAKQFKTVRWVPIGGTAVALVGGILMLQSPIKVAPLTQGRGIAVTVRTR
;
A
#
# COMPACT_ATOMS: atom_id res chain seq x y z
N MET A 1 3.06 52.74 -20.64
CA MET A 1 3.79 51.54 -20.18
C MET A 1 3.19 51.12 -18.85
N GLN A 2 2.38 50.05 -18.84
CA GLN A 2 1.78 49.48 -17.61
C GLN A 2 2.66 48.32 -17.13
N ALA A 3 3.12 48.39 -15.88
CA ALA A 3 3.82 47.30 -15.23
C ALA A 3 2.79 46.28 -14.75
N ILE A 4 2.79 45.09 -15.36
CA ILE A 4 2.05 43.93 -14.88
C ILE A 4 2.84 43.36 -13.70
N VAL A 5 2.36 43.60 -12.48
CA VAL A 5 2.84 42.93 -11.28
C VAL A 5 2.18 41.55 -11.24
N LEU A 6 2.90 40.53 -11.69
CA LEU A 6 2.57 39.13 -11.42
C LEU A 6 2.80 38.89 -9.92
N LEU A 7 1.75 39.05 -9.10
CA LEU A 7 1.72 38.45 -7.77
C LEU A 7 1.74 36.94 -7.97
N SER A 8 2.90 36.33 -7.83
CA SER A 8 3.01 34.91 -7.52
C SER A 8 2.28 34.70 -6.21
N ALA A 9 1.03 34.23 -6.28
CA ALA A 9 0.34 33.73 -5.10
C ALA A 9 1.23 32.62 -4.52
N LEU A 10 1.85 32.91 -3.38
CA LEU A 10 2.48 31.88 -2.57
C LEU A 10 1.35 30.92 -2.21
N ALA A 11 1.23 29.83 -2.95
CA ALA A 11 0.40 28.71 -2.56
C ALA A 11 0.99 28.23 -1.23
N PHE A 12 0.39 28.65 -0.12
CA PHE A 12 0.73 28.09 1.18
C PHE A 12 0.47 26.60 1.07
N ALA A 13 1.55 25.82 1.07
CA ALA A 13 1.47 24.38 1.01
C ALA A 13 0.78 23.94 2.30
N THR A 14 -0.51 23.60 2.23
CA THR A 14 -1.27 23.06 3.35
C THR A 14 -0.61 21.77 3.83
N ASP A 15 -0.35 21.66 5.12
CA ASP A 15 0.34 20.51 5.69
C ASP A 15 -0.57 19.27 5.58
N PRO A 16 -0.09 18.17 4.97
CA PRO A 16 -0.89 16.97 4.78
C PRO A 16 -1.19 16.25 6.11
N VAL A 17 -2.43 15.82 6.25
CA VAL A 17 -2.94 14.98 7.34
C VAL A 17 -3.40 13.66 6.73
N VAL A 18 -2.57 12.64 6.83
CA VAL A 18 -2.88 11.29 6.35
C VAL A 18 -3.68 10.55 7.42
N HIS A 19 -4.86 10.03 7.09
CA HIS A 19 -5.70 9.34 8.07
C HIS A 19 -6.10 7.92 7.64
N GLY A 20 -5.92 6.95 8.54
CA GLY A 20 -6.25 5.55 8.29
C GLY A 20 -7.70 5.16 8.59
N GLU A 21 -8.37 5.91 9.48
CA GLU A 21 -9.73 5.68 9.97
C GLU A 21 -10.45 7.02 10.15
N GLY A 22 -11.79 6.99 10.17
CA GLY A 22 -12.65 8.16 10.42
C GLY A 22 -12.82 9.08 9.21
N ASP A 23 -13.68 10.10 9.36
CA ASP A 23 -13.88 11.13 8.35
C ASP A 23 -12.78 12.19 8.39
N ALA A 24 -12.57 12.86 7.26
CA ALA A 24 -11.56 13.91 7.10
C ALA A 24 -11.71 15.04 8.13
N GLY A 25 -12.95 15.45 8.45
CA GLY A 25 -13.20 16.51 9.42
C GLY A 25 -12.76 16.13 10.83
N ALA A 26 -13.04 14.91 11.26
CA ALA A 26 -12.59 14.39 12.54
C ALA A 26 -11.05 14.30 12.63
N ALA A 27 -10.37 13.87 11.56
CA ALA A 27 -8.91 13.81 11.52
C ALA A 27 -8.27 15.21 11.61
N LEU A 28 -8.76 16.18 10.83
CA LEU A 28 -8.29 17.56 10.85
C LEU A 28 -8.51 18.21 12.22
N GLN A 29 -9.70 18.03 12.81
CA GLN A 29 -10.00 18.57 14.14
C GLN A 29 -9.11 17.94 15.23
N ALA A 30 -8.85 16.63 15.13
CA ALA A 30 -7.97 15.92 16.06
C ALA A 30 -6.53 16.46 16.02
N VAL A 31 -5.97 16.64 14.82
CA VAL A 31 -4.64 17.24 14.63
C VAL A 31 -4.64 18.69 15.10
N SER A 32 -5.62 19.50 14.69
CA SER A 32 -5.72 20.91 15.07
C SER A 32 -5.73 21.10 16.59
N THR A 33 -6.51 20.27 17.30
CA THR A 33 -6.63 20.33 18.75
C THR A 33 -5.36 19.83 19.45
N ALA A 34 -4.80 18.70 19.01
CA ALA A 34 -3.64 18.09 19.66
C ALA A 34 -2.33 18.85 19.40
N MET A 35 -2.17 19.41 18.20
CA MET A 35 -0.94 20.05 17.75
C MET A 35 -0.99 21.58 17.81
N ASN A 36 -2.15 22.16 18.18
CA ASN A 36 -2.39 23.61 18.19
C ASN A 36 -2.09 24.26 16.83
N VAL A 37 -2.56 23.63 15.75
CA VAL A 37 -2.41 24.10 14.36
C VAL A 37 -3.80 24.48 13.81
N PRO A 38 -3.95 25.59 13.07
CA PRO A 38 -5.22 25.95 12.47
C PRO A 38 -5.74 24.87 11.51
N ALA A 39 -7.03 24.51 11.61
CA ALA A 39 -7.60 23.45 10.77
C ALA A 39 -7.63 23.82 9.27
N ASP A 40 -7.66 25.11 8.95
CA ASP A 40 -7.62 25.65 7.59
C ASP A 40 -6.22 25.62 6.95
N SER A 41 -5.15 25.39 7.73
CA SER A 41 -3.81 25.18 7.20
C SER A 41 -3.48 23.70 6.92
N LEU A 42 -4.43 22.80 7.15
CA LEU A 42 -4.26 21.36 7.04
C LEU A 42 -5.05 20.81 5.83
N ALA A 43 -4.48 19.83 5.12
CA ALA A 43 -5.16 19.12 4.04
C ALA A 43 -5.30 17.64 4.38
N SER A 44 -6.53 17.11 4.37
CA SER A 44 -6.79 15.71 4.72
C SER A 44 -6.65 14.79 3.53
N GLU A 45 -5.90 13.69 3.69
CA GLU A 45 -5.73 12.65 2.68
C GLU A 45 -6.03 11.26 3.28
N PRO A 46 -7.02 10.52 2.76
CA PRO A 46 -7.29 9.16 3.23
C PRO A 46 -6.14 8.23 2.87
N LEU A 47 -5.59 7.51 3.84
CA LEU A 47 -4.49 6.56 3.63
C LEU A 47 -4.80 5.53 2.55
N GLU A 48 -6.03 5.04 2.49
CA GLU A 48 -6.49 4.10 1.46
C GLU A 48 -6.46 4.70 0.06
N THR A 49 -6.74 6.00 -0.07
CA THR A 49 -6.61 6.71 -1.35
C THR A 49 -5.15 6.82 -1.77
N LEU A 50 -4.24 7.04 -0.82
CA LEU A 50 -2.80 7.07 -1.10
C LEU A 50 -2.29 5.67 -1.51
N LEU A 51 -2.63 4.62 -0.76
CA LEU A 51 -2.17 3.25 -1.06
C LEU A 51 -2.63 2.76 -2.45
N THR A 52 -3.79 3.21 -2.92
CA THR A 52 -4.35 2.82 -4.22
C THR A 52 -3.85 3.67 -5.39
N LYS A 53 -3.62 4.97 -5.18
CA LYS A 53 -3.16 5.88 -6.25
C LYS A 53 -1.66 5.85 -6.47
N THR A 54 -0.91 5.42 -5.48
CA THR A 54 0.55 5.47 -5.52
C THR A 54 1.08 4.25 -6.24
N PRO A 55 1.75 4.42 -7.40
CA PRO A 55 2.42 3.29 -8.02
C PRO A 55 3.53 2.78 -7.10
N LEU A 56 3.89 1.51 -7.23
CA LEU A 56 5.09 1.01 -6.58
C LEU A 56 6.35 1.67 -7.20
N PHE A 57 7.39 1.86 -6.40
CA PHE A 57 8.56 2.63 -6.81
C PHE A 57 9.84 2.15 -6.13
N LEU A 58 10.97 2.40 -6.78
CA LEU A 58 12.31 2.05 -6.30
C LEU A 58 13.09 3.33 -6.02
N GLU A 59 13.34 3.61 -4.75
CA GLU A 59 14.20 4.72 -4.35
C GLU A 59 15.65 4.43 -4.76
N GLY A 60 16.34 5.43 -5.31
CA GLY A 60 17.71 5.32 -5.82
C GLY A 60 17.83 5.40 -7.34
N GLY A 61 16.73 5.48 -8.09
CA GLY A 61 16.75 5.78 -9.53
C GLY A 61 16.74 4.56 -10.47
N GLY A 62 16.28 3.41 -9.99
CA GLY A 62 16.04 2.24 -10.84
C GLY A 62 14.65 2.21 -11.48
N SER A 63 14.34 1.13 -12.20
CA SER A 63 13.06 0.96 -12.90
C SER A 63 12.34 -0.31 -12.45
N ILE A 64 11.03 -0.35 -12.69
CA ILE A 64 10.21 -1.50 -12.35
C ILE A 64 9.25 -1.79 -13.48
N THR A 65 9.28 -3.03 -13.96
CA THR A 65 8.38 -3.53 -14.98
C THR A 65 7.34 -4.44 -14.32
N GLN A 66 6.07 -4.10 -14.54
CA GLN A 66 4.94 -4.92 -14.15
C GLN A 66 4.44 -5.73 -15.36
N CYS A 67 3.83 -6.89 -15.12
CA CYS A 67 3.16 -7.61 -16.19
C CYS A 67 2.01 -6.80 -16.79
N THR A 68 2.04 -6.59 -18.11
CA THR A 68 0.92 -6.04 -18.88
C THR A 68 0.31 -7.04 -19.85
N ALA A 69 0.86 -8.25 -19.93
CA ALA A 69 0.47 -9.30 -20.87
C ALA A 69 -0.26 -10.46 -20.17
N SER A 70 -0.57 -11.50 -20.92
CA SER A 70 -1.10 -12.75 -20.36
C SER A 70 -0.04 -13.43 -19.50
N PRO A 71 -0.44 -14.12 -18.41
CA PRO A 71 0.51 -14.84 -17.58
C PRO A 71 1.23 -15.96 -18.36
N VAL A 72 2.50 -16.19 -18.01
CA VAL A 72 3.39 -17.18 -18.64
C VAL A 72 3.99 -18.12 -17.61
N SER A 73 4.33 -19.33 -18.04
CA SER A 73 5.02 -20.33 -17.21
C SER A 73 6.53 -20.32 -17.44
N ASN A 74 7.30 -20.87 -16.50
CA ASN A 74 8.74 -21.11 -16.67
C ASN A 74 8.99 -21.91 -17.95
N ARG A 75 8.16 -22.90 -18.27
CA ARG A 75 8.32 -23.71 -19.50
C ARG A 75 8.28 -22.86 -20.76
N THR A 76 7.49 -21.79 -20.79
CA THR A 76 7.41 -20.88 -21.94
C THR A 76 8.71 -20.11 -22.12
N ILE A 77 9.32 -19.69 -21.02
CA ILE A 77 10.61 -18.98 -21.02
C ILE A 77 11.75 -19.96 -21.36
N GLU A 78 11.75 -21.16 -20.77
CA GLU A 78 12.69 -22.24 -21.11
C GLU A 78 12.68 -22.57 -22.61
N GLN A 79 11.50 -22.66 -23.22
CA GLN A 79 11.38 -22.90 -24.67
C GLN A 79 12.08 -21.81 -25.49
N LYS A 80 11.92 -20.53 -25.13
CA LYS A 80 12.61 -19.44 -25.81
C LYS A 80 14.12 -19.51 -25.63
N VAL A 81 14.60 -19.88 -24.44
CA VAL A 81 16.04 -20.09 -24.17
C VAL A 81 16.58 -21.28 -24.98
N GLU A 82 15.85 -22.39 -25.05
CA GLU A 82 16.18 -23.56 -25.87
C GLU A 82 16.22 -23.20 -27.38
N GLU A 83 15.24 -22.44 -27.86
CA GLU A 83 15.20 -21.97 -29.26
C GLU A 83 16.33 -20.99 -29.58
N ALA A 84 16.68 -20.11 -28.64
CA ALA A 84 17.82 -19.20 -28.78
C ALA A 84 19.16 -19.96 -28.83
N ALA A 85 19.30 -21.05 -28.06
CA ALA A 85 20.45 -21.92 -28.12
C ALA A 85 20.52 -22.63 -29.50
N GLY A 86 19.37 -23.04 -30.03
CA GLY A 86 19.27 -23.54 -31.40
C GLY A 86 19.69 -22.50 -32.44
N ALA A 87 19.24 -21.25 -32.30
CA ALA A 87 19.63 -20.14 -33.18
C ALA A 87 21.15 -19.92 -33.19
N LEU A 88 21.82 -20.06 -32.05
CA LEU A 88 23.29 -20.01 -31.95
C LEU A 88 23.96 -21.10 -32.81
N VAL A 89 23.43 -22.34 -32.79
CA VAL A 89 23.97 -23.45 -33.60
C VAL A 89 23.84 -23.19 -35.10
N TYR A 90 22.75 -22.57 -35.53
CA TYR A 90 22.49 -22.23 -36.93
C TYR A 90 23.02 -20.86 -37.35
N GLN A 91 23.75 -20.16 -36.47
CA GLN A 91 24.30 -18.81 -36.71
C GLN A 91 23.21 -17.74 -36.99
N GLU A 92 22.00 -17.94 -36.45
CA GLU A 92 20.88 -17.01 -36.51
C GLU A 92 20.93 -16.03 -35.31
N PHE A 93 22.00 -15.24 -35.17
CA PHE A 93 22.27 -14.46 -33.94
C PHE A 93 21.20 -13.41 -33.62
N GLU A 94 20.69 -12.69 -34.61
CA GLU A 94 19.60 -11.71 -34.44
C GLU A 94 18.34 -12.39 -33.85
N ARG A 95 17.99 -13.58 -34.35
CA ARG A 95 16.88 -14.37 -33.83
C ARG A 95 17.15 -14.84 -32.40
N GLY A 96 18.38 -15.25 -32.11
CA GLY A 96 18.80 -15.60 -30.75
C GLY A 96 18.59 -14.44 -29.77
N HIS A 97 19.03 -13.23 -30.15
CA HIS A 97 18.81 -12.03 -29.35
C HIS A 97 17.33 -11.73 -29.14
N GLN A 98 16.54 -11.74 -30.21
CA GLN A 98 15.09 -11.52 -30.13
C GLN A 98 14.41 -12.50 -29.18
N LEU A 99 14.71 -13.79 -29.27
CA LEU A 99 14.12 -14.81 -28.39
C LEU A 99 14.49 -14.59 -26.92
N LEU A 100 15.73 -14.16 -26.63
CA LEU A 100 16.14 -13.86 -25.26
C LEU A 100 15.55 -12.55 -24.72
N ASP A 101 15.30 -11.57 -25.58
CA ASP A 101 14.58 -10.34 -25.19
C ASP A 101 13.11 -10.65 -24.90
N GLU A 102 12.44 -11.42 -25.75
CA GLU A 102 11.08 -11.91 -25.49
C GLU A 102 11.03 -12.74 -24.19
N ALA A 103 12.04 -13.59 -23.94
CA ALA A 103 12.14 -14.35 -22.69
C ALA A 103 12.32 -13.43 -21.47
N SER A 104 13.08 -12.34 -21.59
CA SER A 104 13.26 -11.35 -20.54
C SER A 104 12.00 -10.53 -20.26
N ASP A 105 11.26 -10.15 -21.31
CA ASP A 105 9.99 -9.43 -21.19
C ASP A 105 8.92 -10.29 -20.50
N ASP A 106 8.89 -11.58 -20.81
CA ASP A 106 8.00 -12.58 -20.22
C ASP A 106 8.21 -12.77 -18.70
N LEU A 107 9.40 -12.47 -18.16
CA LEU A 107 9.71 -12.64 -16.73
C LEU A 107 8.75 -11.88 -15.83
N ALA A 108 8.33 -10.67 -16.21
CA ALA A 108 7.39 -9.89 -15.42
C ALA A 108 6.02 -10.56 -15.31
N CYS A 109 5.66 -11.41 -16.28
CA CYS A 109 4.38 -12.09 -16.39
C CYS A 109 4.36 -13.53 -15.87
N LEU A 110 5.41 -13.96 -15.16
CA LEU A 110 5.45 -15.30 -14.57
C LEU A 110 4.30 -15.51 -13.57
N ASP A 111 3.52 -16.58 -13.77
CA ASP A 111 2.41 -17.00 -12.91
C ASP A 111 2.78 -18.06 -11.86
N GLU A 112 4.01 -18.54 -11.93
CA GLU A 112 4.60 -19.52 -11.02
C GLU A 112 5.97 -19.05 -10.51
N LEU A 113 6.48 -19.72 -9.47
CA LEU A 113 7.79 -19.39 -8.92
C LEU A 113 8.87 -19.62 -9.97
N LEU A 114 9.75 -18.63 -10.15
CA LEU A 114 10.86 -18.68 -11.07
C LEU A 114 11.80 -19.83 -10.71
N GLN A 115 12.11 -20.66 -11.69
CA GLN A 115 13.15 -21.68 -11.54
C GLN A 115 14.53 -21.03 -11.44
N PHE A 116 15.25 -21.38 -10.38
CA PHE A 116 16.51 -20.75 -10.00
C PHE A 116 17.58 -20.74 -11.12
N ASP A 117 17.65 -21.80 -11.93
CA ASP A 117 18.67 -21.92 -12.98
C ASP A 117 18.36 -21.18 -14.27
N LEU A 118 17.12 -20.69 -14.45
CA LEU A 118 16.65 -20.14 -15.72
C LEU A 118 17.29 -18.78 -16.06
N LEU A 119 17.33 -17.83 -15.11
CA LEU A 119 17.96 -16.53 -15.33
C LEU A 119 19.48 -16.63 -15.58
N PRO A 120 20.26 -17.41 -14.79
CA PRO A 120 21.67 -17.64 -15.11
C PRO A 120 21.89 -18.19 -16.53
N GLN A 121 21.09 -19.15 -16.97
CA GLN A 121 21.21 -19.73 -18.32
C GLN A 121 20.86 -18.73 -19.42
N LEU A 122 19.79 -17.95 -19.23
CA LEU A 122 19.40 -16.87 -20.15
C LEU A 122 20.57 -15.89 -20.34
N HIS A 123 21.18 -15.42 -19.25
CA HIS A 123 22.30 -14.48 -19.32
C HIS A 123 23.60 -15.11 -19.87
N LEU A 124 23.87 -16.39 -19.56
CA LEU A 124 25.01 -17.12 -20.12
C LEU A 124 24.91 -17.19 -21.64
N LEU A 125 23.73 -17.56 -22.16
CA LEU A 125 23.49 -17.65 -23.60
C LEU A 125 23.54 -16.28 -24.27
N ARG A 126 22.96 -15.24 -23.63
CA ARG A 126 23.03 -13.85 -24.09
C ARG A 126 24.48 -13.38 -24.23
N GLY A 127 25.35 -13.71 -23.27
CA GLY A 127 26.78 -13.39 -23.35
C GLY A 127 27.48 -14.12 -24.50
N GLY A 128 27.12 -15.38 -24.75
CA GLY A 128 27.60 -16.14 -25.91
C GLY A 128 27.23 -15.51 -27.25
N LEU A 129 25.99 -15.05 -27.40
CA LEU A 129 25.51 -14.38 -28.62
C LEU A 129 26.21 -13.03 -28.83
N TYR A 130 26.30 -12.18 -27.80
CA TYR A 130 27.02 -10.90 -27.89
C TYR A 130 28.48 -11.08 -28.31
N PHE A 131 29.16 -12.10 -27.79
CA PHE A 131 30.54 -12.40 -28.18
C PHE A 131 30.64 -12.76 -29.67
N LEU A 132 29.71 -13.56 -30.18
CA LEU A 132 29.68 -13.97 -31.59
C LEU A 132 29.42 -12.79 -32.54
N ASP A 133 28.64 -11.80 -32.10
CA ASP A 133 28.40 -10.55 -32.82
C ASP A 133 29.53 -9.51 -32.65
N GLY A 134 30.59 -9.83 -31.92
CA GLY A 134 31.74 -8.95 -31.70
C GLY A 134 31.55 -7.89 -30.60
N HIS A 135 30.48 -7.99 -29.83
CA HIS A 135 30.18 -7.12 -28.70
C HIS A 135 30.77 -7.67 -27.39
N GLU A 136 32.11 -7.71 -27.30
CA GLU A 136 32.80 -8.31 -26.15
C GLU A 136 32.46 -7.66 -24.79
N SER A 137 32.16 -6.35 -24.78
CA SER A 137 31.74 -5.64 -23.55
C SER A 137 30.39 -6.16 -23.05
N ASP A 138 29.40 -6.24 -23.94
CA ASP A 138 28.05 -6.72 -23.60
C ASP A 138 28.05 -8.20 -23.23
N ALA A 139 28.96 -8.97 -23.85
CA ALA A 139 29.24 -10.34 -23.48
C ALA A 139 29.76 -10.45 -22.04
N SER A 140 30.74 -9.61 -21.66
CA SER A 140 31.28 -9.56 -20.29
C SER A 140 30.16 -9.27 -19.30
N THR A 141 29.39 -8.19 -19.51
CA THR A 141 28.28 -7.82 -18.61
C THR A 141 27.24 -8.94 -18.47
N SER A 142 26.92 -9.64 -19.56
CA SER A 142 25.98 -10.76 -19.52
C SER A 142 26.55 -11.96 -18.75
N PHE A 143 27.83 -12.31 -18.94
CA PHE A 143 28.48 -13.38 -18.18
C PHE A 143 28.61 -13.04 -16.70
N GLU A 144 28.97 -11.81 -16.37
CA GLU A 144 29.04 -11.30 -15.00
C GLU A 144 27.67 -11.42 -14.30
N ARG A 145 26.59 -11.07 -15.02
CA ARG A 145 25.22 -11.23 -14.53
C ARG A 145 24.87 -12.70 -14.27
N ALA A 146 25.18 -13.59 -15.21
CA ALA A 146 24.94 -15.03 -15.06
C ALA A 146 25.65 -15.62 -13.83
N LEU A 147 26.92 -15.25 -13.63
CA LEU A 147 27.74 -15.67 -12.50
C LEU A 147 27.29 -15.07 -11.17
N THR A 148 26.73 -13.88 -11.18
CA THR A 148 26.18 -13.25 -9.98
C THR A 148 24.93 -13.96 -9.49
N LEU A 149 24.04 -14.31 -10.42
CA LEU A 149 22.84 -15.08 -10.12
C LEU A 149 23.20 -16.51 -9.66
N ASN A 150 24.19 -17.14 -10.31
CA ASN A 150 24.71 -18.45 -9.93
C ASN A 150 26.25 -18.47 -9.92
N GLY A 151 26.85 -18.26 -8.75
CA GLY A 151 28.31 -18.26 -8.58
C GLY A 151 29.01 -19.60 -8.88
N ASN A 152 28.24 -20.69 -8.96
CA ASN A 152 28.73 -22.03 -9.30
C ASN A 152 28.49 -22.38 -10.78
N LEU A 153 28.02 -21.42 -11.59
CA LEU A 153 27.78 -21.65 -13.01
C LEU A 153 29.07 -22.09 -13.70
N SER A 154 28.97 -23.20 -14.41
CA SER A 154 30.06 -23.77 -15.19
C SER A 154 30.03 -23.27 -16.62
N TRP A 155 31.18 -23.26 -17.28
CA TRP A 155 31.27 -22.94 -18.70
C TRP A 155 30.48 -23.97 -19.52
N ASP A 156 29.63 -23.50 -20.44
CA ASP A 156 28.93 -24.34 -21.39
C ASP A 156 29.82 -24.59 -22.62
N GLU A 157 30.18 -25.85 -22.87
CA GLU A 157 31.01 -26.24 -24.00
C GLU A 157 30.32 -26.10 -25.37
N ALA A 158 29.00 -25.82 -25.39
CA ALA A 158 28.30 -25.42 -26.61
C ALA A 158 28.66 -23.99 -27.07
N LEU A 159 29.14 -23.14 -26.15
CA LEU A 159 29.55 -21.78 -26.47
C LEU A 159 30.97 -21.73 -27.10
N PRO A 160 31.30 -20.68 -27.86
CA PRO A 160 32.63 -20.56 -28.47
C PRO A 160 33.75 -20.56 -27.44
N LYS A 161 34.74 -21.46 -27.60
CA LYS A 161 35.90 -21.57 -26.69
C LYS A 161 36.67 -20.27 -26.47
N LYS A 162 36.60 -19.33 -27.41
CA LYS A 162 37.23 -18.01 -27.31
C LYS A 162 36.53 -17.06 -26.33
N ALA A 163 35.26 -17.27 -26.01
CA ALA A 163 34.52 -16.50 -25.01
C ALA A 163 34.82 -16.97 -23.57
N LYS A 164 35.33 -18.20 -23.39
CA LYS A 164 35.64 -18.76 -22.07
C LYS A 164 36.53 -17.87 -21.20
N PRO A 165 37.62 -17.27 -21.71
CA PRO A 165 38.43 -16.34 -20.92
C PRO A 165 37.66 -15.11 -20.43
N ILE A 166 36.67 -14.62 -21.20
CA ILE A 166 35.81 -13.49 -20.81
C ILE A 166 34.86 -13.92 -19.68
N PHE A 167 34.23 -15.08 -19.81
CA PHE A 167 33.42 -15.68 -18.75
C PHE A 167 34.22 -15.94 -17.46
N GLU A 168 35.47 -16.41 -17.58
CA GLU A 168 36.34 -16.62 -16.42
C GLU A 168 36.78 -15.31 -15.78
N ALA A 169 37.04 -14.26 -16.59
CA ALA A 169 37.37 -12.92 -16.09
C ALA A 169 36.17 -12.24 -15.40
N ALA A 170 34.95 -12.55 -15.83
CA ALA A 170 33.70 -12.10 -15.21
C ALA A 170 33.48 -12.64 -13.78
N LYS A 171 34.31 -13.60 -13.31
CA LYS A 171 34.34 -14.03 -11.90
C LYS A 171 35.02 -12.98 -11.01
N GLY A 172 34.42 -11.79 -10.92
CA GLY A 172 34.90 -10.65 -10.15
C GLY A 172 33.81 -10.11 -9.20
N LYS A 173 34.22 -9.58 -8.04
CA LYS A 173 33.30 -9.07 -7.00
C LYS A 173 32.50 -7.89 -7.53
N MET A 174 31.22 -8.10 -7.81
CA MET A 174 30.28 -7.00 -7.97
C MET A 174 30.07 -6.29 -6.63
N GLU A 175 29.87 -4.98 -6.70
CA GLU A 175 29.41 -4.22 -5.56
C GLU A 175 28.00 -4.69 -5.19
N GLU A 176 27.82 -5.11 -3.94
CA GLU A 176 26.51 -5.51 -3.44
C GLU A 176 25.68 -4.28 -3.08
N VAL A 177 24.44 -4.24 -3.55
CA VAL A 177 23.41 -3.28 -3.18
C VAL A 177 22.54 -3.88 -2.08
N GLU A 178 22.34 -3.16 -0.98
CA GLU A 178 21.31 -3.54 -0.01
C GLU A 178 19.92 -3.29 -0.61
N LEU A 179 19.16 -4.34 -0.94
CA LEU A 179 17.80 -4.21 -1.42
C LEU A 179 16.83 -4.38 -0.24
N VAL A 180 16.09 -3.32 0.07
CA VAL A 180 15.05 -3.33 1.11
C VAL A 180 13.68 -3.24 0.45
N VAL A 181 12.79 -4.19 0.73
CA VAL A 181 11.44 -4.22 0.17
C VAL A 181 10.41 -3.95 1.27
N TRP A 182 9.53 -2.97 1.02
CA TRP A 182 8.45 -2.57 1.92
C TRP A 182 7.06 -2.75 1.27
N PRO A 183 6.06 -3.24 2.01
CA PRO A 183 6.17 -3.75 3.38
C PRO A 183 6.99 -5.04 3.44
N THR A 184 7.65 -5.29 4.57
CA THR A 184 8.48 -6.49 4.77
C THR A 184 7.62 -7.75 4.73
N ASP A 185 7.89 -8.63 3.77
CA ASP A 185 7.20 -9.90 3.57
C ASP A 185 8.19 -10.98 3.04
N ALA A 186 7.72 -12.19 2.80
CA ALA A 186 8.48 -13.32 2.27
C ALA A 186 8.65 -13.26 0.74
N TYR A 187 9.25 -12.19 0.23
CA TYR A 187 9.57 -12.09 -1.19
C TYR A 187 10.65 -13.09 -1.62
N LEU A 188 10.56 -13.53 -2.87
CA LEU A 188 11.63 -14.23 -3.57
C LEU A 188 12.31 -13.26 -4.54
N LEU A 189 13.64 -13.20 -4.50
CA LEU A 189 14.45 -12.48 -5.47
C LEU A 189 15.21 -13.51 -6.31
N ASP A 190 15.02 -13.50 -7.62
CA ASP A 190 15.60 -14.43 -8.58
C ASP A 190 15.37 -15.91 -8.18
N GLY A 191 14.16 -16.22 -7.70
CA GLY A 191 13.80 -17.56 -7.22
C GLY A 191 14.36 -17.93 -5.84
N ARG A 192 15.02 -17.01 -5.12
CA ARG A 192 15.59 -17.25 -3.78
C ARG A 192 14.86 -16.48 -2.68
N LEU A 193 14.58 -17.14 -1.56
CA LEU A 193 13.97 -16.50 -0.39
C LEU A 193 14.96 -15.58 0.34
N ARG A 194 14.47 -14.42 0.80
CA ARG A 194 15.13 -13.54 1.78
C ARG A 194 16.53 -13.06 1.37
N VAL A 195 16.63 -12.42 0.21
CA VAL A 195 17.87 -11.79 -0.24
C VAL A 195 17.84 -10.31 0.16
N SER A 196 18.65 -9.93 1.15
CA SER A 196 18.82 -8.52 1.57
C SER A 196 19.90 -7.78 0.78
N ARG A 197 20.69 -8.53 0.00
CA ARG A 197 21.80 -8.00 -0.79
C ARG A 197 21.77 -8.57 -2.18
N THR A 198 21.83 -7.70 -3.15
CA THR A 198 21.77 -8.03 -4.56
C THR A 198 22.88 -7.28 -5.29
N THR A 199 22.93 -7.35 -6.61
CA THR A 199 23.82 -6.52 -7.42
C THR A 199 23.00 -5.51 -8.22
N PRO A 200 23.64 -4.51 -8.84
CA PRO A 200 22.97 -3.68 -9.82
C PRO A 200 22.47 -4.52 -11.02
N GLY A 201 21.41 -4.04 -11.66
CA GLY A 201 20.80 -4.62 -12.87
C GLY A 201 19.47 -5.35 -12.65
N GLN A 202 19.07 -6.15 -13.65
CA GLN A 202 17.72 -6.70 -13.78
C GLN A 202 17.42 -7.93 -12.93
N HIS A 203 16.68 -7.80 -11.83
CA HIS A 203 16.25 -8.87 -10.94
C HIS A 203 14.76 -9.19 -11.06
N VAL A 204 14.37 -10.43 -10.76
CA VAL A 204 12.96 -10.83 -10.70
C VAL A 204 12.53 -10.92 -9.24
N LEU A 205 11.58 -10.08 -8.84
CA LEU A 205 10.96 -10.13 -7.51
C LEU A 205 9.60 -10.79 -7.60
N GLN A 206 9.35 -11.79 -6.76
CA GLN A 206 8.07 -12.49 -6.68
C GLN A 206 7.48 -12.41 -5.28
N HIS A 207 6.19 -12.04 -5.23
CA HIS A 207 5.37 -12.15 -4.03
C HIS A 207 4.77 -13.55 -3.91
N PRO A 208 4.69 -14.14 -2.69
CA PRO A 208 4.05 -15.45 -2.47
C PRO A 208 2.58 -15.54 -2.92
N HIS A 209 1.92 -14.41 -3.13
CA HIS A 209 0.53 -14.35 -3.64
C HIS A 209 0.43 -14.23 -5.16
N GLY A 210 1.50 -14.53 -5.90
CA GLY A 210 1.48 -14.65 -7.37
C GLY A 210 1.68 -13.36 -8.14
N GLN A 211 2.25 -12.33 -7.52
CA GLN A 211 2.66 -11.12 -8.24
C GLN A 211 4.14 -11.20 -8.56
N THR A 212 4.50 -10.91 -9.80
CA THR A 212 5.90 -10.87 -10.28
C THR A 212 6.22 -9.47 -10.79
N TRP A 213 7.41 -8.98 -10.48
CA TRP A 213 7.97 -7.74 -10.97
C TRP A 213 9.39 -7.97 -11.45
N VAL A 214 9.79 -7.24 -12.49
CA VAL A 214 11.19 -7.14 -12.88
C VAL A 214 11.71 -5.80 -12.39
N LEU A 215 12.74 -5.83 -11.55
CA LEU A 215 13.39 -4.67 -10.98
C LEU A 215 14.70 -4.42 -11.71
N ASP A 216 14.95 -3.20 -12.16
CA ASP A 216 16.28 -2.76 -12.54
C ASP A 216 16.90 -2.02 -11.36
N VAL A 217 17.75 -2.72 -10.61
CA VAL A 217 18.35 -2.20 -9.37
C VAL A 217 19.50 -1.25 -9.74
N PRO A 218 19.50 0.00 -9.29
CA PRO A 218 20.54 0.96 -9.64
C PRO A 218 21.85 0.64 -8.92
N ASP A 219 22.95 1.21 -9.42
CA ASP A 219 24.22 1.23 -8.70
C ASP A 219 24.09 1.99 -7.37
N GLY A 220 24.81 1.53 -6.35
CA GLY A 220 24.93 2.22 -5.06
C GLY A 220 24.85 1.30 -3.86
N PRO A 221 24.98 1.85 -2.64
CA PRO A 221 25.03 1.02 -1.43
C PRO A 221 23.65 0.44 -1.05
N LYS A 222 22.56 1.01 -1.55
CA LYS A 222 21.19 0.66 -1.14
C LYS A 222 20.13 1.08 -2.15
N ALA A 223 19.13 0.23 -2.32
CA ALA A 223 17.90 0.51 -3.05
C ALA A 223 16.69 0.14 -2.17
N THR A 224 15.64 0.97 -2.15
CA THR A 224 14.44 0.72 -1.35
C THR A 224 13.21 0.61 -2.26
N LEU A 225 12.66 -0.59 -2.36
CA LEU A 225 11.43 -0.85 -3.09
C LEU A 225 10.25 -0.66 -2.15
N VAL A 226 9.29 0.17 -2.55
CA VAL A 226 8.04 0.37 -1.82
C VAL A 226 6.89 -0.11 -2.72
N ILE A 227 6.05 -0.99 -2.18
CA ILE A 227 4.88 -1.58 -2.84
C ILE A 227 3.61 -1.17 -2.08
N PRO A 228 3.05 0.03 -2.36
CA PRO A 228 1.91 0.58 -1.63
C PRO A 228 0.69 -0.36 -1.56
N SER A 229 0.41 -1.10 -2.62
CA SER A 229 -0.74 -2.01 -2.67
C SER A 229 -0.67 -3.17 -1.67
N LEU A 230 0.53 -3.49 -1.17
CA LEU A 230 0.75 -4.61 -0.24
C LEU A 230 0.66 -4.23 1.24
N PHE A 231 0.45 -2.95 1.57
CA PHE A 231 0.13 -2.55 2.94
C PHE A 231 -1.30 -2.98 3.28
N THR A 232 -1.49 -4.29 3.47
CA THR A 232 -2.78 -4.95 3.66
C THR A 232 -3.33 -4.77 5.06
N ASP A 233 -2.46 -4.73 6.07
CA ASP A 233 -2.85 -4.43 7.42
C ASP A 233 -2.61 -2.94 7.70
N LYS A 234 -3.70 -2.15 7.74
CA LYS A 234 -3.65 -0.76 8.23
C LYS A 234 -2.91 -0.70 9.58
N LYS A 235 -2.85 -1.81 10.35
CA LYS A 235 -2.17 -1.90 11.63
C LYS A 235 -0.66 -1.70 11.65
N THR A 236 0.07 -1.86 10.54
CA THR A 236 1.54 -1.84 10.53
C THR A 236 2.16 -0.57 9.96
N LEU A 237 1.37 0.37 9.44
CA LEU A 237 1.88 1.68 9.04
C LEU A 237 2.15 2.54 10.28
N GLU A 238 3.35 2.38 10.85
CA GLU A 238 3.91 3.30 11.82
C GLU A 238 4.98 4.13 11.10
N PRO A 239 4.86 5.46 11.03
CA PRO A 239 5.75 6.29 10.21
C PRO A 239 7.19 6.39 10.77
N THR A 240 7.51 5.61 11.80
CA THR A 240 8.87 5.38 12.28
C THR A 240 9.66 4.42 11.39
N ASP A 241 8.99 3.58 10.60
CA ASP A 241 9.68 2.71 9.65
C ASP A 241 10.02 3.47 8.36
N MET A 242 11.14 3.07 7.76
CA MET A 242 11.68 3.73 6.58
C MET A 242 10.76 3.57 5.36
N GLY A 243 10.08 2.42 5.22
CA GLY A 243 9.14 2.19 4.12
C GLY A 243 7.95 3.14 4.15
N THR A 244 7.39 3.36 5.33
CA THR A 244 6.27 4.29 5.55
C THR A 244 6.71 5.73 5.30
N THR A 245 7.88 6.16 5.77
CA THR A 245 8.32 7.54 5.52
C THR A 245 8.64 7.80 4.05
N SER A 246 9.25 6.81 3.37
CA SER A 246 9.49 6.80 1.92
C SER A 246 8.17 6.86 1.14
N PHE A 247 7.20 6.02 1.51
CA PHE A 247 5.84 6.05 0.97
C PHE A 247 5.19 7.44 1.14
N LEU A 248 5.28 8.03 2.33
CA LEU A 248 4.72 9.36 2.57
C LEU A 248 5.45 10.44 1.75
N ALA A 249 6.77 10.37 1.61
CA ALA A 249 7.52 11.30 0.74
C ALA A 249 7.07 11.23 -0.71
N ALA A 250 6.92 10.02 -1.26
CA ALA A 250 6.48 9.81 -2.64
C ALA A 250 5.03 10.30 -2.88
N THR A 251 4.19 10.29 -1.85
CA THR A 251 2.74 10.57 -2.00
C THR A 251 2.33 11.99 -1.68
N VAL A 252 2.82 12.53 -0.57
CA VAL A 252 2.46 13.88 -0.13
C VAL A 252 3.55 14.92 -0.39
N GLY A 253 4.72 14.47 -0.87
CA GLY A 253 5.89 15.29 -1.22
C GLY A 253 7.02 15.12 -0.21
N GLU A 254 8.27 15.12 -0.69
CA GLU A 254 9.48 14.93 0.11
C GLU A 254 9.81 16.15 1.00
N GLY A 255 10.31 15.90 2.21
CA GLY A 255 10.81 16.96 3.10
C GLY A 255 9.72 17.85 3.70
N ARG A 256 8.45 17.41 3.67
CA ARG A 256 7.30 18.19 4.14
C ARG A 256 6.94 17.81 5.58
N LEU A 257 6.55 18.80 6.37
CA LEU A 257 5.90 18.53 7.65
C LEU A 257 4.56 17.83 7.35
N ALA A 258 4.33 16.68 7.97
CA ALA A 258 3.13 15.90 7.78
C ALA A 258 2.62 15.36 9.11
N TYR A 259 1.32 15.09 9.14
CA TYR A 259 0.64 14.45 10.26
C TYR A 259 0.04 13.14 9.80
N MET A 260 0.13 12.10 10.62
CA MET A 260 -0.54 10.82 10.36
C MET A 260 -1.44 10.46 11.54
N VAL A 261 -2.73 10.31 11.28
CA VAL A 261 -3.73 9.88 12.26
C VAL A 261 -4.06 8.41 12.04
N HIS A 262 -3.61 7.55 12.95
CA HIS A 262 -3.86 6.12 12.87
C HIS A 262 -4.02 5.50 14.27
N LYS A 263 -5.02 4.63 14.47
CA LYS A 263 -5.33 3.97 15.76
C LYS A 263 -5.30 4.91 16.98
N ARG A 264 -5.97 6.07 16.88
CA ARG A 264 -6.00 7.09 17.95
C ARG A 264 -4.62 7.65 18.34
N THR A 265 -3.64 7.50 17.47
CA THR A 265 -2.33 8.12 17.60
C THR A 265 -2.21 9.17 16.52
N ILE A 266 -1.66 10.32 16.86
CA ILE A 266 -1.21 11.31 15.90
C ILE A 266 0.30 11.22 15.87
N TRP A 267 0.84 10.99 14.68
CA TRP A 267 2.26 11.12 14.43
C TRP A 267 2.51 12.46 13.74
N ARG A 268 3.62 13.09 14.08
CA ARG A 268 4.10 14.32 13.45
C ARG A 268 5.55 14.13 13.05
N GLY A 269 5.90 14.44 11.81
CA GLY A 269 7.28 14.30 11.35
C GLY A 269 7.49 14.94 9.99
N THR A 270 8.69 14.75 9.46
CA THR A 270 9.02 15.18 8.10
C THR A 270 8.99 13.98 7.18
N THR A 271 8.27 14.06 6.05
CA THR A 271 8.25 12.99 5.05
C THR A 271 9.64 12.70 4.49
N GLY A 272 9.96 11.41 4.32
CA GLY A 272 11.29 10.96 3.90
C GLY A 272 12.32 10.93 5.01
N ARG A 273 11.95 11.28 6.26
CA ARG A 273 12.82 11.25 7.44
C ARG A 273 12.22 10.36 8.52
N THR A 274 13.06 9.93 9.47
CA THR A 274 12.65 9.08 10.60
C THR A 274 12.40 9.88 11.88
N ASP A 275 12.21 11.20 11.78
CA ASP A 275 12.02 12.15 12.89
C ASP A 275 10.57 12.21 13.39
N TRP A 276 9.84 11.11 13.29
CA TRP A 276 8.42 11.05 13.63
C TRP A 276 8.19 10.96 15.14
N GLU A 277 7.52 11.97 15.68
CA GLU A 277 7.09 12.08 17.06
C GLU A 277 5.67 11.56 17.24
N LYS A 278 5.45 10.83 18.34
CA LYS A 278 4.17 10.21 18.67
C LYS A 278 3.43 11.02 19.72
N GLU A 279 2.29 11.59 19.36
CA GLU A 279 1.34 12.19 20.29
C GLU A 279 0.13 11.26 20.43
N ARG A 280 -0.08 10.73 21.64
CA ARG A 280 -1.30 9.95 21.90
C ARG A 280 -2.46 10.91 22.04
N LEU A 281 -3.53 10.71 21.26
CA LEU A 281 -4.76 11.45 21.47
C LEU A 281 -5.26 11.17 22.89
N ARG A 282 -5.11 12.16 23.75
CA ARG A 282 -5.86 12.24 24.99
C ARG A 282 -7.27 12.56 24.57
N LEU A 283 -8.06 11.52 24.26
CA LEU A 283 -9.50 11.68 24.27
C LEU A 283 -9.82 12.35 25.60
N PRO A 284 -10.57 13.46 25.63
CA PRO A 284 -11.06 13.97 26.88
C PRO A 284 -11.74 12.77 27.51
N VAL A 285 -11.17 12.27 28.61
CA VAL A 285 -11.85 11.30 29.43
C VAL A 285 -13.11 12.05 29.79
N LEU A 286 -14.21 11.68 29.15
CA LEU A 286 -15.54 12.02 29.62
C LEU A 286 -15.54 11.41 31.02
N ASN A 287 -15.06 12.21 31.98
CA ASN A 287 -15.09 11.89 33.37
C ASN A 287 -16.55 11.57 33.59
N LEU A 288 -16.77 10.30 33.83
CA LEU A 288 -18.04 9.64 33.88
C LEU A 288 -18.74 10.05 35.18
N LEU A 289 -18.89 11.36 35.41
CA LEU A 289 -19.86 11.96 36.33
C LEU A 289 -21.30 11.58 35.92
N GLY A 290 -21.48 10.87 34.80
CA GLY A 290 -22.71 10.18 34.42
C GLY A 290 -23.01 8.89 35.20
N ARG A 291 -22.10 8.34 36.03
CA ARG A 291 -22.47 7.18 36.90
C ARG A 291 -23.22 7.57 38.18
N HIS A 292 -23.24 8.85 38.56
CA HIS A 292 -24.08 9.33 39.67
C HIS A 292 -25.29 10.17 39.21
N ALA A 293 -25.33 10.63 37.96
CA ALA A 293 -26.51 11.33 37.42
C ALA A 293 -27.71 10.40 37.13
N LEU A 294 -27.50 9.09 37.00
CA LEU A 294 -28.60 8.11 36.83
C LEU A 294 -29.18 7.57 38.16
N ALA A 295 -28.67 8.02 39.30
CA ALA A 295 -29.24 7.68 40.62
C ALA A 295 -30.13 8.78 41.24
N TYR A 296 -30.16 9.99 40.66
CA TYR A 296 -30.91 11.14 41.20
C TYR A 296 -31.63 11.97 40.12
N GLY A 297 -32.07 11.35 39.03
CA GLY A 297 -32.62 12.04 37.86
C GLY A 297 -34.03 11.66 37.45
N SER A 298 -34.82 11.02 38.32
CA SER A 298 -36.27 10.95 38.14
C SER A 298 -36.87 12.16 38.86
N VAL A 299 -37.53 13.04 38.10
CA VAL A 299 -38.23 14.28 38.51
C VAL A 299 -37.44 15.57 38.24
N ALA A 300 -37.47 16.01 36.97
CA ALA A 300 -37.72 17.41 36.59
C ALA A 300 -37.79 17.51 35.06
N ALA A 301 -38.97 17.21 34.52
CA ALA A 301 -39.36 17.74 33.22
C ALA A 301 -39.73 19.23 33.38
N LEU A 302 -39.56 19.98 32.27
CA LEU A 302 -40.13 21.31 31.98
C LEU A 302 -39.27 22.55 32.29
N SER A 303 -38.32 22.82 31.40
CA SER A 303 -37.99 24.13 30.79
C SER A 303 -36.65 23.92 30.06
N GLY A 304 -36.50 23.98 28.74
CA GLY A 304 -36.99 24.95 27.78
C GLY A 304 -35.76 25.51 27.07
N GLY A 305 -35.52 25.12 25.81
CA GLY A 305 -34.70 25.88 24.87
C GLY A 305 -33.25 25.44 24.61
N VAL A 306 -33.02 25.03 23.36
CA VAL A 306 -31.80 25.25 22.55
C VAL A 306 -30.48 24.62 23.04
N ALA A 307 -30.29 23.32 22.77
CA ALA A 307 -28.95 22.69 22.74
C ALA A 307 -28.91 21.40 21.89
N THR A 308 -29.57 21.37 20.73
CA THR A 308 -29.61 20.17 19.87
C THR A 308 -29.30 20.51 18.41
N ALA A 309 -28.02 20.80 18.14
CA ALA A 309 -27.49 20.77 16.76
C ALA A 309 -26.07 20.19 16.62
N VAL A 310 -25.33 19.93 17.71
CA VAL A 310 -23.93 19.43 17.62
C VAL A 310 -23.81 17.90 17.85
N LEU A 311 -24.90 17.22 18.23
CA LEU A 311 -24.87 15.76 18.51
C LEU A 311 -25.38 14.87 17.37
N TYR A 312 -25.87 15.43 16.25
CA TYR A 312 -26.44 14.62 15.16
C TYR A 312 -25.39 13.95 14.27
N GLY A 313 -24.11 14.37 14.34
CA GLY A 313 -23.01 13.76 13.59
C GLY A 313 -22.42 12.52 14.25
N GLN A 314 -22.52 12.38 15.58
CA GLN A 314 -21.89 11.26 16.31
C GLN A 314 -22.84 10.09 16.57
N THR A 315 -24.16 10.24 16.41
CA THR A 315 -25.08 9.12 16.65
C THR A 315 -25.13 8.12 15.49
N LYS A 316 -24.76 8.55 14.27
CA LYS A 316 -24.75 7.66 13.10
C LYS A 316 -23.63 6.61 13.18
N SER A 317 -22.44 6.99 13.65
CA SER A 317 -21.33 6.05 13.84
C SER A 317 -21.57 5.04 14.97
N PHE A 318 -22.32 5.41 16.01
CA PHE A 318 -22.75 4.46 17.06
C PHE A 318 -23.91 3.56 16.62
N ALA A 319 -24.82 4.04 15.76
CA ALA A 319 -25.86 3.21 15.16
C ALA A 319 -25.27 2.18 14.19
N ASP A 320 -24.29 2.58 13.37
CA ASP A 320 -23.58 1.67 12.47
C ASP A 320 -22.74 0.65 13.26
N LEU A 321 -22.05 1.05 14.34
CA LEU A 321 -21.35 0.12 15.23
C LEU A 321 -22.31 -0.83 15.97
N ALA A 322 -23.47 -0.34 16.40
CA ALA A 322 -24.47 -1.18 17.08
C ALA A 322 -25.09 -2.21 16.12
N SER A 323 -25.34 -1.83 14.86
CA SER A 323 -25.85 -2.73 13.82
C SER A 323 -24.82 -3.77 13.36
N SER A 324 -23.53 -3.41 13.29
CA SER A 324 -22.46 -4.35 12.91
C SER A 324 -22.15 -5.36 14.03
N THR A 325 -22.37 -4.98 15.29
CA THR A 325 -22.12 -5.88 16.44
C THR A 325 -23.29 -6.85 16.66
N THR A 326 -24.52 -6.49 16.26
CA THR A 326 -25.71 -7.37 16.40
C THR A 326 -25.91 -8.32 15.23
N THR A 327 -25.35 -8.05 14.05
CA THR A 327 -25.36 -9.01 12.92
C THR A 327 -24.19 -9.98 12.94
N ALA A 328 -23.01 -9.57 13.45
CA ALA A 328 -21.83 -10.44 13.51
C ALA A 328 -21.86 -11.50 14.63
N THR A 329 -22.83 -11.47 15.55
CA THR A 329 -22.96 -12.47 16.63
C THR A 329 -24.20 -13.36 16.53
N HIS A 330 -24.92 -13.31 15.40
CA HIS A 330 -26.04 -14.23 15.14
C HIS A 330 -25.75 -15.22 14.00
N ASP A 331 -24.89 -14.87 13.03
CA ASP A 331 -24.60 -15.76 11.89
C ASP A 331 -23.47 -16.79 12.13
N ASP A 332 -22.62 -16.60 13.15
CA ASP A 332 -21.49 -17.51 13.43
C ASP A 332 -21.84 -18.71 14.34
N THR A 333 -23.06 -18.78 14.88
CA THR A 333 -23.48 -19.92 15.72
C THR A 333 -24.40 -20.93 15.03
N GLU A 334 -24.88 -20.68 13.80
CA GLU A 334 -25.62 -21.68 13.02
C GLU A 334 -24.71 -22.58 12.16
N ALA A 335 -23.52 -22.12 11.77
CA ALA A 335 -22.59 -22.91 10.96
C ALA A 335 -21.82 -23.98 11.76
N GLU A 336 -21.64 -23.79 13.08
CA GLU A 336 -20.86 -24.72 13.92
C GLU A 336 -21.70 -25.93 14.44
N TRP A 337 -23.03 -25.83 14.41
CA TRP A 337 -23.93 -26.91 14.82
C TRP A 337 -24.31 -27.88 13.69
N ALA A 338 -24.08 -27.51 12.43
CA ALA A 338 -24.33 -28.38 11.27
C ALA A 338 -23.25 -29.48 11.09
N THR A 339 -22.08 -29.34 11.71
CA THR A 339 -20.91 -30.21 11.46
C THR A 339 -20.74 -31.33 12.50
N LYS A 340 -21.45 -31.28 13.64
CA LYS A 340 -21.37 -32.30 14.72
C LYS A 340 -22.53 -33.28 14.79
N ALA A 341 -23.48 -33.24 13.85
CA ALA A 341 -24.61 -34.18 13.78
C ALA A 341 -24.43 -35.33 12.76
N LYS A 342 -23.19 -35.62 12.31
CA LYS A 342 -22.89 -36.66 11.29
C LYS A 342 -22.37 -38.00 11.82
N GLN A 343 -22.51 -38.25 13.11
CA GLN A 343 -22.29 -39.58 13.69
C GLN A 343 -23.56 -40.05 14.41
N PHE A 344 -24.61 -40.43 13.69
CA PHE A 344 -25.48 -41.56 14.06
C PHE A 344 -26.36 -41.94 12.85
N LYS A 345 -26.50 -43.26 12.68
CA LYS A 345 -27.11 -43.99 11.57
C LYS A 345 -28.65 -43.83 11.52
N THR A 346 -29.19 -43.83 10.29
CA THR A 346 -30.54 -44.30 9.86
C THR A 346 -31.78 -43.76 10.58
N VAL A 347 -32.66 -43.05 9.86
CA VAL A 347 -33.96 -43.53 9.34
C VAL A 347 -34.62 -42.38 8.55
N ARG A 348 -35.25 -42.74 7.44
CA ARG A 348 -35.90 -41.88 6.43
C ARG A 348 -37.40 -41.80 6.74
N TRP A 349 -37.97 -40.60 6.91
CA TRP A 349 -39.39 -40.26 6.67
C TRP A 349 -39.55 -38.74 6.44
N VAL A 350 -40.64 -38.37 5.77
CA VAL A 350 -41.07 -37.10 5.12
C VAL A 350 -42.45 -36.72 5.74
N PRO A 351 -43.14 -35.57 5.53
CA PRO A 351 -42.86 -34.11 5.61
C PRO A 351 -43.86 -33.38 6.58
N ILE A 352 -44.24 -32.11 6.30
CA ILE A 352 -45.36 -31.24 6.82
C ILE A 352 -44.85 -30.14 7.79
N GLY A 353 -45.20 -28.84 7.77
CA GLY A 353 -46.16 -27.98 7.05
C GLY A 353 -46.63 -26.83 7.99
N GLY A 354 -47.05 -25.67 7.45
CA GLY A 354 -47.92 -24.65 8.12
C GLY A 354 -47.25 -23.36 8.64
N THR A 355 -47.52 -22.15 8.09
CA THR A 355 -48.60 -21.15 8.40
C THR A 355 -48.41 -20.37 9.72
N ALA A 356 -48.78 -19.10 9.96
CA ALA A 356 -49.19 -17.88 9.25
C ALA A 356 -49.62 -16.82 10.32
N VAL A 357 -49.85 -15.56 9.91
CA VAL A 357 -50.72 -14.50 10.55
C VAL A 357 -50.11 -13.69 11.74
N ALA A 358 -50.45 -12.42 12.05
CA ALA A 358 -50.76 -11.12 11.42
C ALA A 358 -51.25 -10.15 12.54
N LEU A 359 -51.48 -8.88 12.20
CA LEU A 359 -52.28 -7.81 12.87
C LEU A 359 -51.59 -6.95 13.94
N VAL A 360 -51.90 -5.66 14.19
CA VAL A 360 -52.43 -4.44 13.49
C VAL A 360 -52.92 -3.50 14.61
N GLY A 361 -52.78 -2.18 14.42
CA GLY A 361 -53.55 -1.13 15.10
C GLY A 361 -52.66 -0.06 15.75
N GLY A 362 -52.81 1.26 15.60
CA GLY A 362 -53.84 2.07 14.95
C GLY A 362 -54.13 3.36 15.76
N ILE A 363 -53.60 4.50 15.30
CA ILE A 363 -54.27 5.83 15.16
C ILE A 363 -54.75 6.62 16.42
N LEU A 364 -54.32 7.90 16.60
CA LEU A 364 -55.11 9.16 16.36
C LEU A 364 -54.38 10.48 16.74
N MET A 365 -54.79 11.56 16.08
CA MET A 365 -54.25 12.95 15.97
C MET A 365 -54.67 13.95 17.08
N LEU A 366 -54.01 15.12 17.15
CA LEU A 366 -54.66 16.48 17.18
C LEU A 366 -53.70 17.71 17.13
N GLN A 367 -53.88 18.53 16.08
CA GLN A 367 -53.86 20.03 15.89
C GLN A 367 -52.91 21.04 16.61
N SER A 368 -52.04 21.69 15.79
CA SER A 368 -51.72 23.16 15.53
C SER A 368 -52.02 24.32 16.53
N PRO A 369 -51.55 25.59 16.33
CA PRO A 369 -50.28 26.15 15.78
C PRO A 369 -49.69 27.30 16.68
N ILE A 370 -48.45 27.77 16.46
CA ILE A 370 -47.93 29.00 17.12
C ILE A 370 -47.28 29.99 16.12
N LYS A 371 -47.57 31.27 16.38
CA LYS A 371 -47.31 32.52 15.65
C LYS A 371 -45.83 32.93 15.53
N VAL A 372 -45.56 33.76 14.52
CA VAL A 372 -44.31 34.49 14.26
C VAL A 372 -44.45 35.97 14.65
N ALA A 373 -43.43 36.59 15.26
CA ALA A 373 -43.12 38.03 15.27
C ALA A 373 -41.76 38.31 15.98
N PRO A 374 -41.08 39.47 15.74
CA PRO A 374 -39.62 39.49 15.46
C PRO A 374 -38.75 40.45 16.31
N LEU A 375 -37.43 40.42 16.03
CA LEU A 375 -36.40 41.50 16.02
C LEU A 375 -36.01 42.29 17.30
N THR A 376 -34.70 42.28 17.60
CA THR A 376 -33.81 43.41 18.01
C THR A 376 -32.37 42.84 18.06
N GLN A 377 -31.39 43.18 17.20
CA GLN A 377 -30.64 44.42 16.91
C GLN A 377 -29.71 44.92 18.04
N GLY A 378 -28.39 45.00 17.75
CA GLY A 378 -27.36 45.74 18.52
C GLY A 378 -25.93 45.20 18.29
N ARG A 379 -25.18 45.75 17.31
CA ARG A 379 -23.97 46.62 17.49
C ARG A 379 -22.93 46.04 18.48
N GLY A 380 -21.72 45.63 18.11
CA GLY A 380 -20.72 46.26 17.25
C GLY A 380 -19.76 47.08 18.10
N ILE A 381 -18.46 46.73 18.14
CA ILE A 381 -17.28 47.62 18.32
C ILE A 381 -16.03 46.82 17.90
N ALA A 382 -15.30 47.40 16.96
CA ALA A 382 -13.91 47.08 16.64
C ALA A 382 -13.00 48.00 17.46
N VAL A 383 -11.88 47.51 17.99
CA VAL A 383 -10.67 48.33 18.21
C VAL A 383 -9.42 47.48 17.99
N THR A 384 -8.53 48.06 17.22
CA THR A 384 -7.28 47.53 16.66
C THR A 384 -6.08 48.00 17.51
N VAL A 385 -5.13 47.09 17.74
CA VAL A 385 -3.65 47.27 17.77
C VAL A 385 -3.02 48.33 18.71
N ARG A 386 -2.08 47.90 19.56
CA ARG A 386 -0.67 48.34 19.44
C ARG A 386 0.34 47.48 20.20
N THR A 387 1.39 47.17 19.45
CA THR A 387 2.68 46.58 19.79
C THR A 387 3.49 47.39 20.80
N ARG A 388 4.31 46.68 21.59
CA ARG A 388 5.71 47.03 21.85
C ARG A 388 6.57 45.80 21.67
#